data_AF-A0A4Q1CXB9-F1
#
_entry.id   AF-A0A4Q1CXB9-F1
#
_cell.length_a   1.000
_cell.length_b   1.000
_cell.length_c   1.000
_cell.angle_alpha   90.00
_cell.angle_beta   90.00
_cell.angle_gamma   90.00
#
_symmetry.space_group_name_H-M   'P 1'
#
loop_
_entity.id
_entity.type
_entity.pdbx_description
1 polymer ?
#
loop_
_entity_poly.entity_id
_entity_poly.type
_entity_poly.pdbx_seq_one_letter_code
_entity_poly.pdbx_strand_id
1 'polypeptide(L)'
;MWIVVGDATTGGGRVLTGSSNTDIEGKAVACVGDKATCPKHGGAFEIVTGDPTLILDGKPIAREGDSLACGCRLLGGAQSLVYVVDGGGGGGGGGGGGASVSAAPAAPAAVDLWNATPPPSGFVARDAVATREVVLHCHYGDLDCTPARGVSYRATLSDGRVLSGHLDDEGRARLPQVSVGPVQVIYQHEADSTDSAEIEACRERLRAALQRIVQQTRQDFAADWRQWNSASAAHQAFLMELNRIEGQARGTWDWASGSVEAVWQLAVLRFKADAELRELSGLLLTGDWDGLDARIAGHRAAGEQVLDKASAIKEQLILLFDDGPTWQLLAAFPADWAKAVPPDELQELTQRYGSQFALDVVISVLLGAFSAGTAGTAYGGATWAARIGRLGQRLAALLDELGEAFTALARALRLRKRRHTESRAPDADGVVETRLPRTRAAGAAFGEARAHQAMLDKGLTPVGKTDGVYRPGENGIDGVYSHPDPPPDYVITEAKYNTGRLGGPYRDGTRQMDSEWINERLDSKVGVVEARRMRDAMNQGRVESILIRVAEDGTTQSYKLGVDGRVIGPSSF
;
A
#
# COMPACT_ATOMS: atom_id res chain seq x y z
N MET A 1 9.67 -20.10 10.20
CA MET A 1 8.65 -20.16 11.26
C MET A 1 8.95 -21.35 12.18
N TRP A 2 8.69 -21.28 13.49
CA TRP A 2 8.87 -22.41 14.41
C TRP A 2 7.69 -23.37 14.33
N ILE A 3 7.96 -24.66 14.45
CA ILE A 3 6.95 -25.71 14.39
C ILE A 3 6.46 -26.06 15.79
N VAL A 4 5.16 -26.23 15.96
CA VAL A 4 4.54 -26.66 17.22
C VAL A 4 3.74 -27.94 17.05
N VAL A 5 3.41 -28.59 18.16
CA VAL A 5 2.51 -29.75 18.17
C VAL A 5 1.18 -29.42 17.49
N GLY A 6 0.77 -30.29 16.58
CA GLY A 6 -0.44 -30.12 15.76
C GLY A 6 -0.19 -29.51 14.37
N ASP A 7 0.98 -28.93 14.11
CA ASP A 7 1.36 -28.44 12.79
C ASP A 7 1.38 -29.56 11.75
N ALA A 8 1.05 -29.21 10.51
CA ALA A 8 0.85 -30.19 9.45
C ALA A 8 2.18 -30.67 8.86
N THR A 9 2.15 -31.80 8.16
CA THR A 9 3.29 -32.32 7.39
C THR A 9 2.89 -32.48 5.93
N THR A 10 3.84 -32.37 5.00
CA THR A 10 3.59 -32.65 3.57
C THR A 10 3.21 -34.11 3.29
N GLY A 11 3.31 -34.98 4.31
CA GLY A 11 2.82 -36.35 4.28
C GLY A 11 1.35 -36.51 4.67
N GLY A 12 0.64 -35.40 4.93
CA GLY A 12 -0.77 -35.37 5.34
C GLY A 12 -1.00 -35.65 6.81
N GLY A 13 0.05 -35.67 7.63
CA GLY A 13 -0.06 -35.91 9.08
C GLY A 13 0.20 -34.65 9.88
N ARG A 14 0.46 -34.84 11.17
CA ARG A 14 0.67 -33.75 12.14
C ARG A 14 1.79 -34.06 13.10
N VAL A 15 2.43 -33.01 13.60
CA VAL A 15 3.41 -33.10 14.68
C VAL A 15 2.73 -33.57 15.96
N LEU A 16 3.30 -34.58 16.60
CA LEU A 16 2.74 -35.28 17.76
C LEU A 16 3.36 -34.83 19.08
N THR A 17 4.67 -34.61 19.10
CA THR A 17 5.44 -34.30 20.32
C THR A 17 6.22 -33.01 20.14
N GLY A 18 6.53 -32.38 21.27
CA GLY A 18 7.32 -31.15 21.36
C GLY A 18 7.90 -31.01 22.77
N SER A 19 8.51 -29.86 23.05
CA SER A 19 9.09 -29.52 24.35
C SER A 19 8.05 -29.63 25.48
N SER A 20 8.49 -30.15 26.63
CA SER A 20 7.68 -30.18 27.85
C SER A 20 7.68 -28.86 28.62
N ASN A 21 8.58 -27.93 28.27
CA ASN A 21 8.88 -26.74 29.05
C ASN A 21 8.61 -25.44 28.28
N THR A 22 8.37 -25.52 26.98
CA THR A 22 8.24 -24.34 26.12
C THR A 22 7.16 -24.57 25.07
N ASP A 23 6.20 -23.65 25.07
CA ASP A 23 5.08 -23.62 24.15
C ASP A 23 4.96 -22.24 23.47
N ILE A 24 4.28 -22.22 22.32
CA ILE A 24 3.80 -21.01 21.67
C ILE A 24 2.28 -21.11 21.62
N GLU A 25 1.60 -20.14 22.24
CA GLU A 25 0.14 -20.09 22.31
C GLU A 25 -0.48 -21.39 22.87
N GLY A 26 0.16 -22.01 23.87
CA GLY A 26 -0.29 -23.25 24.50
C GLY A 26 0.03 -24.54 23.72
N LYS A 27 0.80 -24.45 22.62
CA LYS A 27 1.24 -25.61 21.84
C LYS A 27 2.75 -25.79 21.97
N ALA A 28 3.17 -26.98 22.44
CA ALA A 28 4.58 -27.31 22.63
C ALA A 28 5.41 -27.12 21.36
N VAL A 29 6.58 -26.48 21.47
CA VAL A 29 7.50 -26.25 20.34
C VAL A 29 8.23 -27.55 19.98
N ALA A 30 8.22 -27.91 18.70
CA ALA A 30 8.85 -29.13 18.21
C ALA A 30 10.35 -28.93 17.94
N CYS A 31 11.15 -29.95 18.26
CA CYS A 31 12.60 -29.98 18.06
C CYS A 31 13.03 -31.22 17.26
N VAL A 32 14.29 -31.26 16.85
CA VAL A 32 14.89 -32.46 16.24
C VAL A 32 14.76 -33.65 17.20
N GLY A 33 14.26 -34.77 16.68
CA GLY A 33 13.93 -35.99 17.42
C GLY A 33 12.46 -36.09 17.85
N ASP A 34 11.67 -35.02 17.77
CA ASP A 34 10.23 -35.10 17.98
C ASP A 34 9.52 -35.81 16.83
N LYS A 35 8.34 -36.39 17.09
CA LYS A 35 7.65 -37.25 16.13
C LYS A 35 6.50 -36.53 15.44
N ALA A 36 6.27 -36.86 14.18
CA ALA A 36 5.08 -36.45 13.44
C ALA A 36 4.49 -37.64 12.68
N THR A 37 3.16 -37.68 12.54
CA THR A 37 2.52 -38.67 11.68
C THR A 37 2.76 -38.35 10.22
N CYS A 38 2.83 -39.40 9.41
CA CYS A 38 2.92 -39.33 7.96
C CYS A 38 2.03 -40.43 7.36
N PRO A 39 0.74 -40.14 7.12
CA PRO A 39 -0.16 -41.05 6.41
C PRO A 39 0.39 -41.54 5.07
N LYS A 40 1.11 -40.67 4.34
CA LYS A 40 1.75 -41.00 3.07
C LYS A 40 2.76 -42.16 3.15
N HIS A 41 3.46 -42.30 4.27
CA HIS A 41 4.47 -43.35 4.48
C HIS A 41 4.10 -44.33 5.60
N GLY A 42 2.85 -44.29 6.07
CA GLY A 42 2.28 -45.30 6.97
C GLY A 42 2.91 -45.38 8.36
N GLY A 43 3.14 -44.25 9.05
CA GLY A 43 3.70 -44.29 10.40
C GLY A 43 3.94 -42.92 11.04
N ALA A 44 4.65 -42.93 12.17
CA ALA A 44 5.18 -41.73 12.82
C ALA A 44 6.70 -41.68 12.64
N PHE A 45 7.22 -40.53 12.21
CA PHE A 45 8.62 -40.33 11.87
C PHE A 45 9.20 -39.18 12.67
N GLU A 46 10.48 -39.27 13.01
CA GLU A 46 11.18 -38.22 13.74
C GLU A 46 11.53 -37.05 12.83
N ILE A 47 11.54 -35.85 13.38
CA ILE A 47 12.11 -34.66 12.77
C ILE A 47 13.63 -34.79 12.80
N VAL A 48 14.28 -34.76 11.64
CA VAL A 48 15.72 -35.03 11.49
C VAL A 48 16.54 -33.79 11.13
N THR A 49 15.89 -32.66 10.80
CA THR A 49 16.57 -31.37 10.58
C THR A 49 15.93 -30.27 11.43
N GLY A 50 16.72 -29.28 11.81
CA GLY A 50 16.32 -28.15 12.64
C GLY A 50 17.30 -26.98 12.49
N ASP A 51 17.10 -25.91 13.25
CA ASP A 51 18.03 -24.78 13.34
C ASP A 51 19.16 -25.06 14.35
N PRO A 52 20.41 -25.32 13.92
CA PRO A 52 21.50 -25.61 14.85
C PRO A 52 21.92 -24.39 15.68
N THR A 53 21.46 -23.18 15.35
CA THR A 53 21.78 -21.96 16.09
C THR A 53 20.77 -21.65 17.20
N LEU A 54 19.60 -22.30 17.19
CA LEU A 54 18.54 -22.12 18.17
C LEU A 54 18.25 -23.46 18.86
N ILE A 55 18.79 -23.60 20.08
CA ILE A 55 18.71 -24.83 20.86
C ILE A 55 17.66 -24.67 21.96
N LEU A 56 16.71 -25.60 22.00
CA LEU A 56 15.66 -25.70 23.00
C LEU A 56 15.73 -27.09 23.66
N ASP A 57 15.79 -27.13 24.99
CA ASP A 57 15.97 -28.38 25.77
C ASP A 57 17.13 -29.28 25.26
N GLY A 58 18.21 -28.66 24.79
CA GLY A 58 19.40 -29.35 24.26
C GLY A 58 19.26 -29.89 22.83
N LYS A 59 18.16 -29.59 22.13
CA LYS A 59 17.89 -30.02 20.75
C LYS A 59 17.68 -28.82 19.81
N PRO A 60 18.11 -28.87 18.54
CA PRO A 60 17.78 -27.85 17.55
C PRO A 60 16.26 -27.72 17.36
N ILE A 61 15.74 -26.48 17.36
CA ILE A 61 14.32 -26.21 17.09
C ILE A 61 13.97 -26.60 15.64
N ALA A 62 12.80 -27.21 15.45
CA ALA A 62 12.27 -27.51 14.13
C ALA A 62 11.59 -26.28 13.51
N ARG A 63 11.88 -26.00 12.24
CA ARG A 63 11.31 -24.89 11.47
C ARG A 63 10.46 -25.40 10.33
N GLU A 64 9.62 -24.52 9.81
CA GLU A 64 8.93 -24.77 8.54
C GLU A 64 9.92 -25.17 7.45
N GLY A 65 9.59 -26.25 6.73
CA GLY A 65 10.43 -26.84 5.70
C GLY A 65 11.43 -27.89 6.21
N ASP A 66 11.63 -28.04 7.52
CA ASP A 66 12.48 -29.09 8.08
C ASP A 66 11.89 -30.49 7.84
N SER A 67 12.78 -31.49 7.78
CA SER A 67 12.49 -32.81 7.25
C SER A 67 12.18 -33.81 8.35
N LEU A 68 11.24 -34.71 8.06
CA LEU A 68 11.03 -35.95 8.78
C LEU A 68 11.95 -37.04 8.24
N ALA A 69 12.21 -38.08 9.02
CA ALA A 69 12.98 -39.24 8.62
C ALA A 69 12.42 -39.95 7.36
N CYS A 70 11.11 -39.82 7.10
CA CYS A 70 10.48 -40.32 5.87
C CYS A 70 10.65 -39.40 4.64
N GLY A 71 11.34 -38.27 4.77
CA GLY A 71 11.55 -37.29 3.70
C GLY A 71 10.41 -36.29 3.49
N CYS A 72 9.29 -36.41 4.22
CA CYS A 72 8.25 -35.37 4.28
C CYS A 72 8.74 -34.14 5.06
N ARG A 73 8.09 -32.99 4.86
CA ARG A 73 8.47 -31.71 5.47
C ARG A 73 7.41 -31.19 6.42
N LEU A 74 7.83 -30.41 7.41
CA LEU A 74 6.98 -29.71 8.34
C LEU A 74 6.37 -28.45 7.71
N LEU A 75 5.10 -28.21 7.97
CA LEU A 75 4.33 -27.06 7.49
C LEU A 75 3.87 -26.26 8.71
N GLY A 76 4.39 -25.03 8.86
CA GLY A 76 3.96 -24.14 9.94
C GLY A 76 2.53 -23.67 9.72
N GLY A 77 1.64 -23.83 10.71
CA GLY A 77 0.34 -23.15 10.72
C GLY A 77 0.49 -21.70 11.16
N ALA A 78 -0.47 -20.82 10.85
CA ALA A 78 -0.41 -19.42 11.28
C ALA A 78 -0.26 -19.29 12.82
N GLN A 79 0.80 -18.59 13.27
CA GLN A 79 1.07 -18.22 14.66
C GLN A 79 1.28 -16.70 14.68
N SER A 80 0.68 -16.00 15.65
CA SER A 80 0.55 -14.54 15.64
C SER A 80 1.67 -13.83 16.40
N LEU A 81 2.45 -14.54 17.23
CA LEU A 81 3.56 -13.94 18.01
C LEU A 81 4.56 -15.00 18.52
N VAL A 82 5.86 -14.71 18.50
CA VAL A 82 6.91 -15.50 19.17
C VAL A 82 7.65 -14.59 20.15
N TYR A 83 7.74 -14.99 21.43
CA TYR A 83 8.56 -14.30 22.44
C TYR A 83 9.86 -15.09 22.60
N VAL A 84 11.00 -14.44 22.38
CA VAL A 84 12.30 -14.95 22.84
C VAL A 84 12.64 -14.15 24.09
N VAL A 85 12.60 -14.81 25.24
CA VAL A 85 13.13 -14.23 26.47
C VAL A 85 14.60 -14.63 26.53
N ASP A 86 15.51 -13.67 26.38
CA ASP A 86 16.94 -13.91 26.60
C ASP A 86 17.16 -14.28 28.08
N GLY A 87 17.38 -15.57 28.33
CA GLY A 87 17.63 -16.12 29.66
C GLY A 87 19.06 -15.85 30.11
N GLY A 88 19.28 -14.67 30.70
CA GLY A 88 20.46 -14.38 31.52
C GLY A 88 20.48 -15.24 32.79
N GLY A 89 21.59 -15.93 33.03
CA GLY A 89 21.78 -16.80 34.19
C GLY A 89 21.83 -16.09 35.54
N GLY A 90 21.44 -16.82 36.59
CA GLY A 90 21.56 -16.42 37.99
C GLY A 90 20.82 -17.41 38.88
N GLY A 91 21.56 -18.12 39.74
CA GLY A 91 21.06 -19.25 40.52
C GLY A 91 20.46 -18.89 41.89
N GLY A 92 19.77 -19.88 42.47
CA GLY A 92 19.72 -20.11 43.91
C GLY A 92 18.38 -19.91 44.61
N GLY A 93 17.81 -21.02 45.09
CA GLY A 93 17.27 -21.10 46.46
C GLY A 93 15.76 -21.27 46.68
N GLY A 94 15.33 -22.52 46.84
CA GLY A 94 14.65 -23.00 48.07
C GLY A 94 13.13 -22.80 48.28
N GLY A 95 12.44 -23.94 48.44
CA GLY A 95 11.16 -24.14 49.15
C GLY A 95 9.92 -24.01 48.27
N GLY A 96 9.01 -24.98 48.15
CA GLY A 96 8.59 -26.07 49.04
C GLY A 96 7.07 -25.95 49.22
N GLY A 97 6.28 -26.87 48.66
CA GLY A 97 4.83 -26.95 48.87
C GLY A 97 4.07 -27.44 47.65
N GLY A 98 3.75 -28.74 47.62
CA GLY A 98 3.11 -29.42 46.50
C GLY A 98 1.58 -29.43 46.52
N ALA A 99 0.99 -29.86 45.40
CA ALA A 99 -0.25 -30.62 45.35
C ALA A 99 -0.41 -31.34 43.99
N SER A 100 -0.30 -32.67 44.04
CA SER A 100 -0.91 -33.75 43.24
C SER A 100 -1.50 -33.49 41.83
N VAL A 101 -0.99 -34.24 40.85
CA VAL A 101 -1.79 -34.75 39.71
C VAL A 101 -1.66 -36.28 39.64
N SER A 102 -2.82 -36.95 39.55
CA SER A 102 -2.96 -38.41 39.50
C SER A 102 -2.63 -38.99 38.12
N ALA A 103 -2.13 -40.23 38.19
CA ALA A 103 -1.64 -41.15 37.17
C ALA A 103 -2.37 -41.26 35.81
N ALA A 104 -1.58 -41.45 34.75
CA ALA A 104 -1.97 -42.06 33.48
C ALA A 104 -1.58 -43.55 33.43
N PRO A 105 -2.36 -44.43 32.77
CA PRO A 105 -2.10 -45.88 32.77
C PRO A 105 -1.03 -46.31 31.76
N ALA A 106 -0.45 -47.48 32.02
CA ALA A 106 0.70 -48.07 31.35
C ALA A 106 0.49 -48.45 29.88
N ALA A 107 1.57 -48.36 29.09
CA ALA A 107 1.66 -48.76 27.68
C ALA A 107 1.55 -50.28 27.48
N PRO A 108 0.94 -50.77 26.38
CA PRO A 108 1.01 -52.18 26.02
C PRO A 108 2.32 -52.53 25.31
N ALA A 109 2.73 -53.79 25.47
CA ALA A 109 4.00 -54.37 25.03
C ALA A 109 4.19 -54.35 23.50
N ALA A 110 5.45 -54.18 23.09
CA ALA A 110 5.91 -54.24 21.71
C ALA A 110 5.63 -55.62 21.09
N VAL A 111 5.09 -55.60 19.86
CA VAL A 111 4.91 -56.80 19.03
C VAL A 111 6.08 -56.85 18.03
N ASP A 112 6.79 -57.98 17.98
CA ASP A 112 7.95 -58.21 17.12
C ASP A 112 7.60 -58.08 15.63
N LEU A 113 8.08 -57.01 15.00
CA LEU A 113 7.82 -56.65 13.59
C LEU A 113 8.66 -57.44 12.57
N TRP A 114 9.47 -58.42 12.99
CA TRP A 114 10.44 -59.06 12.09
C TRP A 114 9.95 -60.28 11.29
N ASN A 115 8.73 -60.79 11.54
CA ASN A 115 8.22 -62.00 10.89
C ASN A 115 6.94 -61.82 10.05
N ALA A 116 6.62 -60.61 9.59
CA ALA A 116 5.48 -60.41 8.70
C ALA A 116 5.84 -60.66 7.22
N THR A 117 5.20 -61.67 6.61
CA THR A 117 5.26 -61.98 5.18
C THR A 117 4.82 -60.78 4.34
N PRO A 118 5.53 -60.41 3.25
CA PRO A 118 5.16 -59.25 2.44
C PRO A 118 3.81 -59.49 1.73
N PRO A 119 2.93 -58.48 1.64
CA PRO A 119 1.71 -58.59 0.84
C PRO A 119 2.05 -58.67 -0.66
N PRO A 120 1.16 -59.28 -1.47
CA PRO A 120 1.44 -59.50 -2.88
C PRO A 120 1.67 -58.19 -3.63
N SER A 121 2.66 -58.20 -4.51
CA SER A 121 3.03 -57.13 -5.43
C SER A 121 1.93 -56.92 -6.49
N GLY A 122 0.84 -56.28 -6.10
CA GLY A 122 -0.12 -55.69 -7.02
C GLY A 122 0.18 -54.20 -7.15
N PHE A 123 0.63 -53.76 -8.32
CA PHE A 123 0.49 -52.35 -8.70
C PHE A 123 -1.02 -52.06 -8.77
N VAL A 124 -1.57 -51.51 -7.68
CA VAL A 124 -2.92 -50.93 -7.72
C VAL A 124 -2.79 -49.68 -8.60
N ALA A 125 -3.48 -49.67 -9.74
CA ALA A 125 -3.64 -48.45 -10.52
C ALA A 125 -4.18 -47.38 -9.57
N ARG A 126 -3.48 -46.24 -9.43
CA ARG A 126 -4.01 -45.09 -8.69
C ARG A 126 -5.39 -44.80 -9.24
N ASP A 127 -6.41 -44.83 -8.39
CA ASP A 127 -7.74 -44.34 -8.74
C ASP A 127 -7.57 -43.00 -9.46
N ALA A 128 -8.19 -42.86 -10.63
CA ALA A 128 -8.13 -41.63 -11.39
C ALA A 128 -8.63 -40.51 -10.49
N VAL A 129 -7.72 -39.63 -10.06
CA VAL A 129 -8.06 -38.48 -9.23
C VAL A 129 -9.11 -37.69 -9.99
N ALA A 130 -10.30 -37.51 -9.41
CA ALA A 130 -11.34 -36.73 -10.06
C ALA A 130 -10.77 -35.36 -10.43
N THR A 131 -10.88 -35.00 -11.71
CA THR A 131 -10.38 -33.73 -12.22
C THR A 131 -11.52 -32.84 -12.68
N ARG A 132 -11.40 -31.53 -12.45
CA ARG A 132 -12.30 -30.50 -12.98
C ARG A 132 -11.53 -29.43 -13.71
N GLU A 133 -12.22 -28.63 -14.52
CA GLU A 133 -11.66 -27.34 -14.96
C GLU A 133 -11.64 -26.40 -13.74
N VAL A 134 -10.55 -25.65 -13.59
CA VAL A 134 -10.44 -24.58 -12.59
C VAL A 134 -10.07 -23.30 -13.31
N VAL A 135 -10.73 -22.20 -12.96
CA VAL A 135 -10.40 -20.87 -13.46
C VAL A 135 -9.72 -20.11 -12.34
N LEU A 136 -8.46 -19.73 -12.52
CA LEU A 136 -7.84 -18.71 -11.69
C LEU A 136 -8.41 -17.36 -12.09
N HIS A 137 -8.82 -16.53 -11.14
CA HIS A 137 -9.25 -15.17 -11.38
C HIS A 137 -8.54 -14.24 -10.40
N CYS A 138 -7.63 -13.41 -10.90
CA CYS A 138 -6.82 -12.50 -10.10
C CYS A 138 -7.11 -11.06 -10.50
N HIS A 139 -7.48 -10.24 -9.52
CA HIS A 139 -7.83 -8.85 -9.73
C HIS A 139 -7.38 -7.99 -8.56
N TYR A 140 -7.29 -6.69 -8.78
CA TYR A 140 -7.04 -5.70 -7.74
C TYR A 140 -8.27 -5.53 -6.83
N GLY A 141 -8.03 -5.11 -5.60
CA GLY A 141 -9.07 -4.96 -4.58
C GLY A 141 -9.92 -3.70 -4.66
N ASP A 142 -10.19 -3.18 -5.85
CA ASP A 142 -11.08 -2.04 -6.16
C ASP A 142 -12.52 -2.48 -6.51
N LEU A 143 -13.47 -1.54 -6.51
CA LEU A 143 -14.89 -1.79 -6.81
C LEU A 143 -15.12 -2.45 -8.18
N ASP A 144 -14.33 -2.09 -9.19
CA ASP A 144 -14.41 -2.66 -10.54
C ASP A 144 -13.74 -4.04 -10.69
N CYS A 145 -13.11 -4.56 -9.63
CA CYS A 145 -12.28 -5.77 -9.70
C CYS A 145 -11.30 -5.71 -10.89
N THR A 146 -10.50 -4.64 -10.97
CA THR A 146 -9.59 -4.41 -12.10
C THR A 146 -8.73 -5.66 -12.34
N PRO A 147 -8.72 -6.25 -13.55
CA PRO A 147 -7.96 -7.46 -13.82
C PRO A 147 -6.45 -7.31 -13.64
N ALA A 148 -5.79 -8.32 -13.06
CA ALA A 148 -4.34 -8.40 -12.98
C ALA A 148 -3.79 -9.06 -14.26
N ARG A 149 -3.59 -8.27 -15.31
CA ARG A 149 -3.41 -8.82 -16.66
C ARG A 149 -2.01 -9.34 -16.90
N GLY A 150 -1.85 -10.41 -17.67
CA GLY A 150 -0.52 -10.92 -18.08
C GLY A 150 0.39 -11.33 -16.92
N VAL A 151 -0.14 -11.42 -15.70
CA VAL A 151 0.62 -11.79 -14.52
C VAL A 151 0.95 -13.28 -14.60
N SER A 152 2.23 -13.63 -14.46
CA SER A 152 2.63 -15.04 -14.40
C SER A 152 2.09 -15.70 -13.12
N TYR A 153 1.68 -16.95 -13.17
CA TYR A 153 1.29 -17.73 -12.01
C TYR A 153 2.04 -19.06 -11.94
N ARG A 154 2.16 -19.58 -10.72
CA ARG A 154 2.53 -20.96 -10.41
C ARG A 154 1.46 -21.54 -9.48
N ALA A 155 0.70 -22.50 -9.98
CA ALA A 155 -0.34 -23.22 -9.26
C ALA A 155 0.15 -24.61 -8.87
N THR A 156 0.17 -24.90 -7.58
CA THR A 156 0.45 -26.24 -7.04
C THR A 156 -0.88 -26.90 -6.69
N LEU A 157 -1.17 -28.02 -7.36
CA LEU A 157 -2.40 -28.77 -7.21
C LEU A 157 -2.31 -29.73 -6.00
N SER A 158 -3.47 -30.21 -5.53
CA SER A 158 -3.57 -31.16 -4.42
C SER A 158 -2.86 -32.50 -4.66
N ASP A 159 -2.67 -32.90 -5.92
CA ASP A 159 -1.93 -34.11 -6.33
C ASP A 159 -0.41 -33.89 -6.47
N GLY A 160 0.07 -32.66 -6.22
CA GLY A 160 1.48 -32.27 -6.32
C GLY A 160 1.91 -31.84 -7.72
N ARG A 161 1.04 -31.88 -8.75
CA ARG A 161 1.35 -31.28 -10.05
C ARG A 161 1.51 -29.76 -9.88
N VAL A 162 2.47 -29.21 -10.61
CA VAL A 162 2.70 -27.76 -10.68
C VAL A 162 2.38 -27.31 -12.10
N LEU A 163 1.47 -26.36 -12.21
CA LEU A 163 1.10 -25.70 -13.45
C LEU A 163 1.59 -24.26 -13.41
N SER A 164 2.08 -23.75 -14.52
CA SER A 164 2.50 -22.35 -14.65
C SER A 164 2.04 -21.77 -15.98
N GLY A 165 1.81 -20.47 -15.99
CA GLY A 165 1.33 -19.76 -17.17
C GLY A 165 1.19 -18.27 -16.87
N HIS A 166 0.43 -17.58 -17.71
CA HIS A 166 0.12 -16.16 -17.57
C HIS A 166 -1.39 -15.97 -17.57
N LEU A 167 -1.86 -14.99 -16.81
CA LEU A 167 -3.26 -14.56 -16.86
C LEU A 167 -3.54 -13.83 -18.18
N ASP A 168 -4.77 -13.96 -18.69
CA ASP A 168 -5.27 -13.24 -19.85
C ASP A 168 -5.63 -11.77 -19.52
N ASP A 169 -6.25 -11.08 -20.47
CA ASP A 169 -6.67 -9.68 -20.33
C ASP A 169 -7.88 -9.47 -19.38
N GLU A 170 -8.54 -10.56 -18.98
CA GLU A 170 -9.55 -10.60 -17.92
C GLU A 170 -8.95 -10.99 -16.56
N GLY A 171 -7.62 -11.15 -16.46
CA GLY A 171 -6.96 -11.57 -15.23
C GLY A 171 -7.26 -13.03 -14.90
N ARG A 172 -7.57 -13.84 -15.93
CA ARG A 172 -7.97 -15.24 -15.77
C ARG A 172 -6.98 -16.21 -16.36
N ALA A 173 -6.95 -17.43 -15.83
CA ALA A 173 -6.29 -18.55 -16.47
C ALA A 173 -7.10 -19.84 -16.27
N ARG A 174 -7.35 -20.53 -17.38
CA ARG A 174 -8.05 -21.82 -17.39
C ARG A 174 -7.06 -22.95 -17.20
N LEU A 175 -7.23 -23.70 -16.12
CA LEU A 175 -6.45 -24.88 -15.79
C LEU A 175 -7.28 -26.13 -16.10
N PRO A 176 -6.98 -26.84 -17.20
CA PRO A 176 -7.68 -28.08 -17.50
C PRO A 176 -7.22 -29.19 -16.55
N GLN A 177 -8.14 -30.11 -16.24
CA GLN A 177 -7.86 -31.36 -15.54
C GLN A 177 -7.17 -31.18 -14.17
N VAL A 178 -7.65 -30.21 -13.38
CA VAL A 178 -7.17 -29.96 -12.02
C VAL A 178 -7.80 -30.93 -11.04
N SER A 179 -6.97 -31.58 -10.24
CA SER A 179 -7.40 -32.49 -9.18
C SER A 179 -8.29 -31.79 -8.16
N VAL A 180 -9.42 -32.41 -7.79
CA VAL A 180 -10.33 -31.83 -6.78
C VAL A 180 -9.58 -31.62 -5.47
N GLY A 181 -9.58 -30.37 -4.98
CA GLY A 181 -8.88 -29.97 -3.77
C GLY A 181 -8.46 -28.49 -3.80
N PRO A 182 -7.78 -28.00 -2.75
CA PRO A 182 -7.21 -26.67 -2.74
C PRO A 182 -6.11 -26.53 -3.80
N VAL A 183 -6.03 -25.35 -4.40
CA VAL A 183 -4.98 -24.95 -5.31
C VAL A 183 -4.16 -23.86 -4.62
N GLN A 184 -2.87 -24.08 -4.47
CA GLN A 184 -1.95 -23.05 -3.98
C GLN A 184 -1.41 -22.26 -5.15
N VAL A 185 -1.73 -20.97 -5.23
CA VAL A 185 -1.30 -20.10 -6.33
C VAL A 185 -0.30 -19.08 -5.82
N ILE A 186 0.81 -18.98 -6.52
CA ILE A 186 1.83 -17.94 -6.35
C ILE A 186 1.86 -17.13 -7.63
N TYR A 187 1.49 -15.86 -7.55
CA TYR A 187 1.62 -14.94 -8.67
C TYR A 187 3.02 -14.32 -8.71
N GLN A 188 3.50 -14.02 -9.91
CA GLN A 188 4.82 -13.41 -10.17
C GLN A 188 5.96 -14.21 -9.52
N HIS A 189 5.85 -15.53 -9.56
CA HIS A 189 6.78 -16.46 -8.91
C HIS A 189 8.23 -16.27 -9.39
N GLU A 190 8.43 -15.92 -10.66
CA GLU A 190 9.74 -15.82 -11.33
C GLU A 190 10.44 -14.46 -11.12
N ALA A 191 9.70 -13.44 -10.67
CA ALA A 191 10.25 -12.09 -10.54
C ALA A 191 11.13 -11.96 -9.28
N ASP A 192 12.16 -11.11 -9.33
CA ASP A 192 13.07 -10.85 -8.20
C ASP A 192 12.44 -9.94 -7.13
N SER A 193 12.94 -10.00 -5.89
CA SER A 193 12.43 -9.16 -4.80
C SER A 193 12.87 -7.70 -4.86
N THR A 194 13.79 -7.38 -5.76
CA THR A 194 14.29 -6.03 -6.03
C THR A 194 13.76 -5.55 -7.37
N ASP A 195 13.64 -4.24 -7.54
CA ASP A 195 13.26 -3.67 -8.82
C ASP A 195 14.27 -4.07 -9.91
N SER A 196 13.75 -4.41 -11.09
CA SER A 196 14.60 -4.76 -12.23
C SER A 196 15.33 -3.54 -12.76
N ALA A 197 16.44 -3.74 -13.47
CA ALA A 197 17.14 -2.66 -14.15
C ALA A 197 16.23 -1.90 -15.14
N GLU A 198 15.21 -2.57 -15.69
CA GLU A 198 14.20 -1.95 -16.55
C GLU A 198 13.30 -0.98 -15.77
N ILE A 199 12.81 -1.37 -14.58
CA ILE A 199 12.01 -0.49 -13.72
C ILE A 199 12.81 0.75 -13.34
N GLU A 200 14.06 0.58 -12.91
CA GLU A 200 14.93 1.71 -12.57
C GLU A 200 15.20 2.61 -13.77
N ALA A 201 15.48 2.05 -14.95
CA ALA A 201 15.65 2.83 -16.17
C ALA A 201 14.39 3.62 -16.57
N CYS A 202 13.20 3.05 -16.35
CA CYS A 202 11.93 3.76 -16.57
C CYS A 202 11.72 4.88 -15.55
N ARG A 203 12.08 4.69 -14.27
CA ARG A 203 12.03 5.76 -13.26
C ARG A 203 13.01 6.89 -13.57
N GLU A 204 14.21 6.57 -14.04
CA GLU A 204 15.17 7.59 -14.47
C GLU A 204 14.64 8.39 -15.67
N ARG A 205 13.96 7.75 -16.63
CA ARG A 205 13.30 8.47 -17.73
C ARG A 205 12.22 9.42 -17.23
N LEU A 206 11.39 8.97 -16.28
CA LEU A 206 10.37 9.82 -15.66
C LEU A 206 11.02 11.00 -14.93
N ARG A 207 12.06 10.76 -14.14
CA ARG A 207 12.81 11.83 -13.45
C ARG A 207 13.39 12.83 -14.45
N ALA A 208 13.99 12.35 -15.54
CA ALA A 208 14.55 13.20 -16.58
C ALA A 208 13.47 14.06 -17.26
N ALA A 209 12.30 13.49 -17.57
CA ALA A 209 11.17 14.23 -18.14
C ALA A 209 10.70 15.37 -17.23
N LEU A 210 10.50 15.08 -15.93
CA LEU A 210 10.16 16.09 -14.93
C LEU A 210 11.24 17.17 -14.81
N GLN A 211 12.52 16.79 -14.78
CA GLN A 211 13.63 17.75 -14.72
C GLN A 211 13.73 18.64 -15.95
N ARG A 212 13.45 18.12 -17.15
CA ARG A 212 13.42 18.93 -18.38
C ARG A 212 12.31 19.96 -18.34
N ILE A 213 11.16 19.63 -17.75
CA ILE A 213 10.10 20.61 -17.49
C ILE A 213 10.61 21.73 -16.60
N VAL A 214 11.22 21.40 -15.45
CA VAL A 214 11.80 22.40 -14.53
C VAL A 214 12.86 23.26 -15.21
N GLN A 215 13.76 22.63 -15.97
CA GLN A 215 14.83 23.32 -16.70
C GLN A 215 14.26 24.27 -17.76
N GLN A 216 13.26 23.83 -18.51
CA GLN A 216 12.60 24.66 -19.51
C GLN A 216 11.89 25.85 -18.84
N THR A 217 11.16 25.62 -17.74
CA THR A 217 10.55 26.71 -16.96
C THR A 217 11.59 27.73 -16.54
N ARG A 218 12.75 27.30 -16.04
CA ARG A 218 13.84 28.22 -15.66
C ARG A 218 14.37 29.03 -16.84
N GLN A 219 14.45 28.42 -18.02
CA GLN A 219 14.88 29.11 -19.25
C GLN A 219 13.83 30.12 -19.72
N ASP A 220 12.54 29.77 -19.61
CA ASP A 220 11.44 30.65 -19.99
C ASP A 220 11.42 31.91 -19.10
N PHE A 221 11.66 31.77 -17.79
CA PHE A 221 11.77 32.89 -16.84
C PHE A 221 13.16 33.54 -16.77
N ALA A 222 14.07 33.29 -17.72
CA ALA A 222 15.45 33.79 -17.63
C ALA A 222 15.56 35.33 -17.69
N ALA A 223 14.58 36.02 -18.28
CA ALA A 223 14.51 37.48 -18.26
C ALA A 223 14.06 38.00 -16.90
N ASP A 224 12.99 37.42 -16.35
CA ASP A 224 12.40 37.79 -15.06
C ASP A 224 13.38 37.53 -13.91
N TRP A 225 14.11 36.42 -13.94
CA TRP A 225 15.17 36.13 -12.97
C TRP A 225 16.30 37.17 -12.99
N ARG A 226 16.64 37.73 -14.15
CA ARG A 226 17.64 38.81 -14.22
C ARG A 226 17.14 40.08 -13.56
N GLN A 227 15.86 40.41 -13.78
CA GLN A 227 15.23 41.57 -13.16
C GLN A 227 15.11 41.39 -11.63
N TRP A 228 14.57 40.26 -11.18
CA TRP A 228 14.46 39.89 -9.76
C TRP A 228 15.80 39.98 -9.02
N ASN A 229 16.86 39.39 -9.58
CA ASN A 229 18.19 39.38 -8.96
C ASN A 229 18.87 40.76 -8.98
N SER A 230 18.48 41.64 -9.90
CA SER A 230 18.99 43.01 -9.96
C SER A 230 18.24 44.00 -9.04
N ALA A 231 17.08 43.59 -8.51
CA ALA A 231 16.27 44.41 -7.63
C ALA A 231 16.84 44.48 -6.20
N SER A 232 16.69 45.65 -5.55
CA SER A 232 17.07 45.79 -4.13
C SER A 232 16.14 44.98 -3.22
N ALA A 233 16.62 44.58 -2.03
CA ALA A 233 15.83 43.82 -1.06
C ALA A 233 14.51 44.53 -0.66
N ALA A 234 14.51 45.86 -0.57
CA ALA A 234 13.30 46.65 -0.30
C ALA A 234 12.28 46.55 -1.44
N HIS A 235 12.77 46.50 -2.70
CA HIS A 235 11.93 46.38 -3.88
C HIS A 235 11.34 44.97 -4.00
N GLN A 236 12.15 43.94 -3.74
CA GLN A 236 11.68 42.54 -3.69
C GLN A 236 10.59 42.37 -2.62
N ALA A 237 10.80 42.90 -1.40
CA ALA A 237 9.83 42.83 -0.32
C ALA A 237 8.53 43.57 -0.65
N PHE A 238 8.62 44.73 -1.31
CA PHE A 238 7.47 45.49 -1.77
C PHE A 238 6.62 44.71 -2.79
N LEU A 239 7.25 44.06 -3.78
CA LEU A 239 6.55 43.25 -4.78
C LEU A 239 5.79 42.07 -4.14
N MET A 240 6.45 41.37 -3.21
CA MET A 240 5.82 40.27 -2.49
C MET A 240 4.64 40.75 -1.64
N GLU A 241 4.75 41.91 -0.99
CA GLU A 241 3.66 42.46 -0.17
C GLU A 241 2.49 42.98 -1.00
N LEU A 242 2.75 43.58 -2.16
CA LEU A 242 1.72 44.07 -3.06
C LEU A 242 0.90 42.93 -3.64
N ASN A 243 1.56 41.85 -4.09
CA ASN A 243 0.89 40.61 -4.48
C ASN A 243 0.05 40.05 -3.32
N ARG A 244 0.50 40.16 -2.06
CA ARG A 244 -0.25 39.70 -0.88
C ARG A 244 -1.55 40.44 -0.61
N ILE A 245 -1.60 41.75 -0.86
CA ILE A 245 -2.68 42.62 -0.41
C ILE A 245 -3.79 42.76 -1.47
N GLU A 246 -3.44 42.93 -2.75
CA GLU A 246 -4.44 43.32 -3.75
C GLU A 246 -5.06 42.14 -4.53
N GLY A 247 -4.42 40.96 -4.58
CA GLY A 247 -4.93 39.76 -5.27
C GLY A 247 -5.24 39.92 -6.78
N GLN A 248 -5.11 41.13 -7.31
CA GLN A 248 -5.31 41.54 -8.68
C GLN A 248 -4.50 42.82 -8.95
N ALA A 249 -3.18 42.72 -9.21
CA ALA A 249 -2.49 43.68 -10.08
C ALA A 249 -1.02 43.35 -10.33
N ARG A 250 -0.72 43.06 -11.60
CA ARG A 250 0.48 43.46 -12.35
C ARG A 250 1.83 43.27 -11.64
N GLY A 251 2.54 42.20 -11.98
CA GLY A 251 4.01 42.20 -11.96
C GLY A 251 4.52 43.50 -12.60
N THR A 252 5.23 44.31 -11.84
CA THR A 252 5.62 45.68 -12.19
C THR A 252 6.97 45.70 -12.91
N TRP A 253 7.12 44.83 -13.90
CA TRP A 253 8.25 44.88 -14.82
C TRP A 253 7.72 45.21 -16.23
N ASP A 254 8.37 46.17 -16.88
CA ASP A 254 7.95 46.85 -18.11
C ASP A 254 7.34 45.92 -19.19
N TRP A 255 6.06 46.13 -19.51
CA TRP A 255 5.27 45.37 -20.50
C TRP A 255 5.67 45.66 -21.97
N ALA A 256 6.84 46.26 -22.21
CA ALA A 256 7.31 46.69 -23.53
C ALA A 256 8.44 45.85 -24.12
N SER A 257 8.86 44.75 -23.48
CA SER A 257 9.56 43.66 -24.17
C SER A 257 8.59 42.50 -24.37
N GLY A 258 7.81 42.59 -25.44
CA GLY A 258 7.01 41.49 -25.97
C GLY A 258 7.88 40.27 -26.29
N SER A 259 8.18 39.49 -25.25
CA SER A 259 8.85 38.19 -25.36
C SER A 259 7.82 37.14 -24.98
N VAL A 260 6.97 36.83 -25.97
CA VAL A 260 6.34 35.53 -26.25
C VAL A 260 5.50 34.94 -25.11
N GLU A 261 4.23 34.66 -25.42
CA GLU A 261 3.29 33.82 -24.69
C GLU A 261 3.80 33.24 -23.36
N ALA A 262 3.15 33.61 -22.27
CA ALA A 262 3.15 32.84 -21.03
C ALA A 262 2.48 31.47 -21.29
N VAL A 263 3.19 30.60 -22.01
CA VAL A 263 2.75 29.28 -22.50
C VAL A 263 2.35 28.40 -21.30
N TRP A 264 3.00 28.59 -20.14
CA TRP A 264 2.60 27.97 -18.88
C TRP A 264 1.39 28.64 -18.24
N GLN A 265 1.36 29.97 -18.15
CA GLN A 265 0.29 30.65 -17.40
C GLN A 265 -1.09 30.40 -18.02
N LEU A 266 -1.24 30.47 -19.36
CA LEU A 266 -2.55 30.27 -20.03
C LEU A 266 -2.97 28.79 -20.15
N ALA A 267 -2.02 27.87 -20.30
CA ALA A 267 -2.28 26.44 -20.44
C ALA A 267 -2.74 25.79 -19.12
N VAL A 268 -2.02 26.09 -18.04
CA VAL A 268 -2.31 25.63 -16.68
C VAL A 268 -3.61 26.27 -16.16
N LEU A 269 -3.83 27.54 -16.49
CA LEU A 269 -5.06 28.29 -16.24
C LEU A 269 -6.32 27.59 -16.76
N ARG A 270 -6.24 27.01 -17.97
CA ARG A 270 -7.37 26.34 -18.61
C ARG A 270 -7.60 24.94 -18.03
N PHE A 271 -6.55 24.33 -17.50
CA PHE A 271 -6.59 22.99 -16.91
C PHE A 271 -7.29 22.97 -15.54
N LYS A 272 -7.01 23.96 -14.67
CA LYS A 272 -7.70 24.09 -13.38
C LYS A 272 -9.18 24.51 -13.52
N ALA A 273 -9.55 25.18 -14.61
CA ALA A 273 -10.94 25.57 -14.86
C ALA A 273 -11.87 24.37 -15.16
N ASP A 274 -11.31 23.21 -15.48
CA ASP A 274 -12.07 21.98 -15.73
C ASP A 274 -12.41 21.29 -14.40
N ALA A 275 -13.67 21.42 -13.95
CA ALA A 275 -14.12 20.89 -12.66
C ALA A 275 -13.98 19.37 -12.58
N GLU A 276 -14.21 18.69 -13.70
CA GLU A 276 -14.09 17.24 -13.81
C GLU A 276 -12.65 16.77 -13.57
N LEU A 277 -11.67 17.54 -14.05
CA LEU A 277 -10.28 17.15 -13.97
C LEU A 277 -9.68 17.39 -12.58
N ARG A 278 -10.15 18.43 -11.88
CA ARG A 278 -9.85 18.62 -10.46
C ARG A 278 -10.40 17.50 -9.59
N GLU A 279 -11.61 17.05 -9.87
CA GLU A 279 -12.23 15.92 -9.17
C GLU A 279 -11.43 14.62 -9.40
N LEU A 280 -11.08 14.32 -10.66
CA LEU A 280 -10.24 13.16 -11.00
C LEU A 280 -8.83 13.23 -10.40
N SER A 281 -8.21 14.42 -10.38
CA SER A 281 -6.93 14.65 -9.70
C SER A 281 -7.05 14.33 -8.22
N GLY A 282 -8.11 14.82 -7.57
CA GLY A 282 -8.43 14.51 -6.17
C GLY A 282 -8.54 13.02 -5.90
N LEU A 283 -9.37 12.30 -6.67
CA LEU A 283 -9.58 10.85 -6.53
C LEU A 283 -8.29 10.04 -6.71
N LEU A 284 -7.44 10.44 -7.66
CA LEU A 284 -6.14 9.81 -7.86
C LEU A 284 -5.17 10.09 -6.70
N LEU A 285 -5.07 11.35 -6.27
CA LEU A 285 -4.21 11.78 -5.16
C LEU A 285 -4.59 11.12 -3.83
N THR A 286 -5.88 10.93 -3.59
CA THR A 286 -6.40 10.28 -2.39
C THR A 286 -6.38 8.75 -2.47
N GLY A 287 -6.08 8.19 -3.65
CA GLY A 287 -6.18 6.76 -3.88
C GLY A 287 -7.62 6.23 -3.72
N ASP A 288 -8.63 7.09 -3.89
CA ASP A 288 -10.04 6.71 -3.89
C ASP A 288 -10.43 6.14 -5.24
N TRP A 289 -9.94 4.93 -5.51
CA TRP A 289 -10.25 4.18 -6.72
C TRP A 289 -11.75 3.88 -6.85
N ASP A 290 -12.49 3.77 -5.74
CA ASP A 290 -13.92 3.51 -5.77
C ASP A 290 -14.70 4.74 -6.24
N GLY A 291 -14.26 5.94 -5.85
CA GLY A 291 -14.80 7.19 -6.39
C GLY A 291 -14.51 7.35 -7.89
N LEU A 292 -13.33 6.93 -8.34
CA LEU A 292 -13.01 6.86 -9.77
C LEU A 292 -13.94 5.87 -10.50
N ASP A 293 -14.26 4.75 -9.87
CA ASP A 293 -15.14 3.71 -10.43
C ASP A 293 -16.59 4.14 -10.53
N ALA A 294 -17.11 4.81 -9.51
CA ALA A 294 -18.46 5.39 -9.55
C ALA A 294 -18.62 6.33 -10.75
N ARG A 295 -17.55 7.07 -11.09
CA ARG A 295 -17.52 7.92 -12.28
C ARG A 295 -17.52 7.11 -13.57
N ILE A 296 -16.63 6.11 -13.69
CA ILE A 296 -16.59 5.20 -14.84
C ILE A 296 -17.97 4.55 -15.05
N ALA A 297 -18.61 4.08 -13.98
CA ALA A 297 -19.94 3.49 -14.01
C ALA A 297 -21.01 4.46 -14.51
N GLY A 298 -20.93 5.74 -14.15
CA GLY A 298 -21.75 6.80 -14.72
C GLY A 298 -21.61 6.93 -16.25
N HIS A 299 -20.37 6.88 -16.76
CA HIS A 299 -20.09 6.88 -18.20
C HIS A 299 -20.56 5.58 -18.89
N ARG A 300 -20.43 4.42 -18.21
CA ARG A 300 -20.97 3.13 -18.68
C ARG A 300 -22.49 3.19 -18.90
N ALA A 301 -23.22 3.80 -17.96
CA ALA A 301 -24.67 3.97 -18.06
C ALA A 301 -25.09 4.91 -19.20
N ALA A 302 -24.21 5.83 -19.62
CA ALA A 302 -24.43 6.73 -20.75
C ALA A 302 -24.16 6.10 -22.13
N GLY A 303 -23.70 4.84 -22.18
CA GLY A 303 -23.57 4.06 -23.43
C GLY A 303 -22.26 4.25 -24.21
N GLU A 304 -21.23 4.85 -23.61
CA GLU A 304 -19.91 4.94 -24.24
C GLU A 304 -19.19 3.57 -24.20
N GLN A 305 -18.89 2.98 -25.37
CA GLN A 305 -18.10 1.74 -25.48
C GLN A 305 -16.64 2.01 -25.03
N VAL A 306 -16.37 1.74 -23.76
CA VAL A 306 -15.18 2.23 -23.04
C VAL A 306 -14.49 1.16 -22.17
N LEU A 307 -15.14 0.01 -21.96
CA LEU A 307 -14.88 -0.90 -20.83
C LEU A 307 -13.45 -1.47 -20.74
N ASP A 308 -12.97 -2.19 -21.77
CA ASP A 308 -11.69 -2.91 -21.67
C ASP A 308 -10.48 -1.97 -21.57
N LYS A 309 -10.60 -0.80 -22.20
CA LYS A 309 -9.58 0.23 -22.26
C LYS A 309 -9.49 1.06 -20.98
N ALA A 310 -10.64 1.41 -20.38
CA ALA A 310 -10.67 2.11 -19.09
C ALA A 310 -10.07 1.24 -17.97
N SER A 311 -10.38 -0.05 -17.95
CA SER A 311 -9.84 -0.98 -16.96
C SER A 311 -8.32 -1.18 -17.09
N ALA A 312 -7.77 -1.17 -18.32
CA ALA A 312 -6.33 -1.21 -18.54
C ALA A 312 -5.62 0.08 -18.10
N ILE A 313 -6.22 1.25 -18.34
CA ILE A 313 -5.71 2.55 -17.85
C ILE A 313 -5.73 2.58 -16.32
N LYS A 314 -6.82 2.12 -15.72
CA LYS A 314 -6.94 2.05 -14.27
C LYS A 314 -5.89 1.14 -13.63
N GLU A 315 -5.62 -0.03 -14.23
CA GLU A 315 -4.52 -0.89 -13.80
C GLU A 315 -3.18 -0.14 -13.82
N GLN A 316 -2.88 0.62 -14.89
CA GLN A 316 -1.65 1.41 -14.99
C GLN A 316 -1.56 2.50 -13.92
N LEU A 317 -2.67 3.19 -13.65
CA LEU A 317 -2.75 4.20 -12.59
C LEU A 317 -2.55 3.56 -11.21
N ILE A 318 -3.21 2.44 -10.91
CA ILE A 318 -3.00 1.69 -9.67
C ILE A 318 -1.54 1.31 -9.53
N LEU A 319 -0.91 0.76 -10.57
CA LEU A 319 0.49 0.34 -10.54
C LEU A 319 1.45 1.51 -10.24
N LEU A 320 1.24 2.65 -10.88
CA LEU A 320 2.05 3.85 -10.71
C LEU A 320 1.86 4.48 -9.32
N PHE A 321 0.61 4.55 -8.87
CA PHE A 321 0.24 5.13 -7.59
C PHE A 321 0.49 4.17 -6.41
N ASP A 322 0.74 2.89 -6.68
CA ASP A 322 1.28 1.92 -5.73
C ASP A 322 2.81 1.97 -5.63
N ASP A 323 3.48 2.69 -6.54
CA ASP A 323 4.93 2.76 -6.59
C ASP A 323 5.47 3.92 -5.75
N GLY A 324 5.86 3.61 -4.51
CA GLY A 324 6.41 4.58 -3.56
C GLY A 324 7.52 5.47 -4.15
N PRO A 325 8.56 4.93 -4.82
CA PRO A 325 9.59 5.75 -5.45
C PRO A 325 9.05 6.68 -6.56
N THR A 326 8.12 6.22 -7.40
CA THR A 326 7.48 7.09 -8.40
C THR A 326 6.74 8.23 -7.72
N TRP A 327 5.96 7.94 -6.69
CA TRP A 327 5.26 8.97 -5.95
C TRP A 327 6.17 10.00 -5.31
N GLN A 328 7.33 9.58 -4.79
CA GLN A 328 8.32 10.52 -4.26
C GLN A 328 8.81 11.50 -5.36
N LEU A 329 8.97 11.03 -6.60
CA LEU A 329 9.29 11.90 -7.73
C LEU A 329 8.18 12.91 -8.00
N LEU A 330 6.92 12.46 -8.01
CA LEU A 330 5.76 13.33 -8.25
C LEU A 330 5.55 14.34 -7.12
N ALA A 331 5.73 13.92 -5.87
CA ALA A 331 5.60 14.78 -4.69
C ALA A 331 6.74 15.81 -4.58
N ALA A 332 7.95 15.47 -5.04
CA ALA A 332 9.08 16.40 -5.07
C ALA A 332 8.95 17.44 -6.18
N PHE A 333 8.27 17.10 -7.29
CA PHE A 333 8.19 17.95 -8.47
C PHE A 333 7.69 19.38 -8.19
N PRO A 334 6.58 19.63 -7.44
CA PRO A 334 6.12 20.99 -7.16
C PRO A 334 7.19 21.86 -6.49
N ALA A 335 7.95 21.30 -5.54
CA ALA A 335 9.00 22.03 -4.83
C ALA A 335 10.20 22.34 -5.74
N ASP A 336 10.57 21.40 -6.62
CA ASP A 336 11.66 21.60 -7.58
C ASP A 336 11.27 22.57 -8.70
N TRP A 337 10.03 22.46 -9.18
CA TRP A 337 9.46 23.39 -10.15
C TRP A 337 9.33 24.80 -9.57
N ALA A 338 8.91 24.95 -8.32
CA ALA A 338 8.82 26.26 -7.65
C ALA A 338 10.18 26.99 -7.62
N LYS A 339 11.30 26.28 -7.50
CA LYS A 339 12.65 26.87 -7.56
C LYS A 339 13.01 27.43 -8.94
N ALA A 340 12.33 26.98 -10.00
CA ALA A 340 12.52 27.50 -11.34
C ALA A 340 11.79 28.82 -11.60
N VAL A 341 10.81 29.17 -10.76
CA VAL A 341 9.94 30.34 -10.93
C VAL A 341 10.39 31.48 -9.99
N PRO A 342 10.44 32.74 -10.45
CA PRO A 342 10.68 33.90 -9.58
C PRO A 342 9.68 33.97 -8.40
N PRO A 343 10.09 34.39 -7.19
CA PRO A 343 9.23 34.36 -6.00
C PRO A 343 7.94 35.19 -6.09
N ASP A 344 7.97 36.35 -6.75
CA ASP A 344 6.81 37.21 -6.99
C ASP A 344 5.79 36.55 -7.91
N GLU A 345 6.25 35.97 -9.02
CA GLU A 345 5.43 35.19 -9.95
C GLU A 345 4.83 33.94 -9.28
N LEU A 346 5.65 33.21 -8.52
CA LEU A 346 5.20 32.03 -7.78
C LEU A 346 4.09 32.40 -6.77
N GLN A 347 4.21 33.55 -6.12
CA GLN A 347 3.21 34.05 -5.18
C GLN A 347 1.90 34.41 -5.89
N GLU A 348 1.94 35.08 -7.04
CA GLU A 348 0.75 35.35 -7.84
C GLU A 348 0.05 34.03 -8.24
N LEU A 349 0.80 33.08 -8.79
CA LEU A 349 0.27 31.78 -9.20
C LEU A 349 -0.35 31.03 -8.01
N THR A 350 0.31 31.04 -6.85
CA THR A 350 -0.16 30.36 -5.64
C THR A 350 -1.45 30.98 -5.10
N GLN A 351 -1.57 32.31 -5.10
CA GLN A 351 -2.81 32.96 -4.66
C GLN A 351 -3.97 32.70 -5.61
N ARG A 352 -3.69 32.72 -6.90
CA ARG A 352 -4.70 32.59 -7.94
C ARG A 352 -5.18 31.16 -8.12
N TYR A 353 -4.28 30.19 -7.96
CA TYR A 353 -4.52 28.78 -8.25
C TYR A 353 -4.26 27.84 -7.08
N GLY A 354 -4.01 28.34 -5.88
CA GLY A 354 -3.63 27.50 -4.74
C GLY A 354 -2.22 26.93 -4.90
N SER A 355 -1.75 26.18 -3.90
CA SER A 355 -0.37 25.65 -3.86
C SER A 355 -0.15 24.35 -4.63
N GLN A 356 -1.22 23.66 -5.04
CA GLN A 356 -1.14 22.32 -5.64
C GLN A 356 -1.15 22.30 -7.17
N PHE A 357 -1.25 23.45 -7.82
CA PHE A 357 -1.47 23.53 -9.27
C PHE A 357 -0.37 22.84 -10.11
N ALA A 358 0.88 22.85 -9.65
CA ALA A 358 1.97 22.18 -10.36
C ALA A 358 1.80 20.65 -10.39
N LEU A 359 1.28 20.08 -9.29
CA LEU A 359 0.97 18.66 -9.19
C LEU A 359 -0.26 18.31 -10.04
N ASP A 360 -1.28 19.16 -10.00
CA ASP A 360 -2.49 19.00 -10.84
C ASP A 360 -2.14 18.92 -12.33
N VAL A 361 -1.18 19.71 -12.80
CA VAL A 361 -0.72 19.68 -14.20
C VAL A 361 -0.01 18.37 -14.55
N VAL A 362 0.79 17.82 -13.63
CA VAL A 362 1.44 16.52 -13.87
C VAL A 362 0.40 15.39 -13.93
N ILE A 363 -0.57 15.41 -13.03
CA ILE A 363 -1.67 14.42 -12.99
C ILE A 363 -2.60 14.54 -14.19
N SER A 364 -2.79 15.75 -14.66
CA SER A 364 -3.49 16.04 -15.90
C SER A 364 -2.83 15.42 -17.11
N VAL A 365 -1.50 15.50 -17.20
CA VAL A 365 -0.71 14.91 -18.28
C VAL A 365 -0.70 13.40 -18.17
N LEU A 366 -0.62 12.86 -16.96
CA LEU A 366 -0.83 11.43 -16.68
C LEU A 366 -2.16 10.94 -17.27
N LEU A 367 -3.26 11.56 -16.85
CA LEU A 367 -4.60 11.25 -17.33
C LEU A 367 -4.72 11.38 -18.85
N GLY A 368 -4.11 12.42 -19.43
CA GLY A 368 -4.04 12.65 -20.88
C GLY A 368 -3.23 11.62 -21.65
N ALA A 369 -2.05 11.25 -21.15
CA ALA A 369 -1.16 10.27 -21.77
C ALA A 369 -1.81 8.89 -21.83
N PHE A 370 -2.49 8.51 -20.75
CA PHE A 370 -3.24 7.26 -20.71
C PHE A 370 -4.51 7.31 -21.58
N SER A 371 -5.06 8.49 -21.85
CA SER A 371 -6.19 8.67 -22.77
C SER A 371 -5.82 8.89 -24.24
N ALA A 372 -4.55 9.13 -24.58
CA ALA A 372 -4.08 9.43 -25.95
C ALA A 372 -3.65 8.20 -26.78
N GLY A 373 -3.51 7.02 -26.17
CA GLY A 373 -3.37 5.76 -26.94
C GLY A 373 -4.59 5.50 -27.83
N THR A 374 -4.59 4.43 -28.63
CA THR A 374 -5.70 4.01 -29.54
C THR A 374 -7.05 3.71 -28.84
N ALA A 375 -7.23 4.21 -27.62
CA ALA A 375 -8.22 3.95 -26.60
C ALA A 375 -8.96 5.20 -26.07
N GLY A 376 -8.80 6.35 -26.72
CA GLY A 376 -9.16 7.66 -26.18
C GLY A 376 -10.63 8.13 -26.19
N THR A 377 -11.61 7.28 -25.92
CA THR A 377 -13.01 7.75 -25.76
C THR A 377 -13.48 7.82 -24.30
N ALA A 378 -12.83 7.10 -23.40
CA ALA A 378 -13.23 6.97 -21.98
C ALA A 378 -12.92 8.20 -21.11
N TYR A 379 -11.74 8.77 -21.33
CA TYR A 379 -11.14 9.82 -20.50
C TYR A 379 -10.63 10.97 -21.37
N GLY A 380 -11.45 11.38 -22.34
CA GLY A 380 -11.21 12.59 -23.11
C GLY A 380 -10.02 12.53 -24.07
N GLY A 381 -9.81 11.44 -24.82
CA GLY A 381 -8.73 11.41 -25.82
C GLY A 381 -8.90 12.47 -26.93
N ALA A 382 -10.14 12.83 -27.29
CA ALA A 382 -10.42 13.99 -28.14
C ALA A 382 -10.10 15.33 -27.44
N THR A 383 -10.23 15.39 -26.11
CA THR A 383 -9.93 16.60 -25.34
C THR A 383 -8.43 16.76 -25.11
N TRP A 384 -7.65 15.70 -24.88
CA TRP A 384 -6.18 15.78 -24.80
C TRP A 384 -5.59 16.31 -26.10
N ALA A 385 -5.88 15.71 -27.26
CA ALA A 385 -5.38 16.19 -28.56
C ALA A 385 -5.76 17.66 -28.85
N ALA A 386 -7.00 18.06 -28.53
CA ALA A 386 -7.45 19.45 -28.62
C ALA A 386 -6.82 20.37 -27.55
N ARG A 387 -6.37 19.82 -26.41
CA ARG A 387 -5.70 20.52 -25.31
C ARG A 387 -4.22 20.76 -25.65
N ILE A 388 -3.47 19.78 -26.16
CA ILE A 388 -2.07 19.96 -26.63
C ILE A 388 -1.99 20.84 -27.87
N GLY A 389 -2.98 20.78 -28.78
CA GLY A 389 -3.02 21.62 -29.98
C GLY A 389 -3.11 23.13 -29.70
N ARG A 390 -3.44 23.51 -28.46
CA ARG A 390 -3.45 24.90 -27.96
C ARG A 390 -2.21 25.27 -27.14
N LEU A 391 -1.28 24.33 -26.94
CA LEU A 391 0.00 24.57 -26.28
C LEU A 391 1.04 24.96 -27.33
N GLY A 392 2.03 25.75 -26.92
CA GLY A 392 3.22 25.95 -27.75
C GLY A 392 3.93 24.61 -28.01
N GLN A 393 4.50 24.44 -29.20
CA GLN A 393 5.12 23.18 -29.65
C GLN A 393 6.15 22.59 -28.67
N ARG A 394 6.90 23.46 -27.97
CA ARG A 394 7.90 23.03 -26.98
C ARG A 394 7.28 22.41 -25.73
N LEU A 395 6.20 23.01 -25.22
CA LEU A 395 5.50 22.48 -24.05
C LEU A 395 4.80 21.16 -24.41
N ALA A 396 4.16 21.08 -25.57
CA ALA A 396 3.55 19.85 -26.06
C ALA A 396 4.55 18.68 -26.05
N ALA A 397 5.75 18.88 -26.60
CA ALA A 397 6.80 17.86 -26.63
C ALA A 397 7.25 17.39 -25.23
N LEU A 398 7.39 18.32 -24.27
CA LEU A 398 7.77 17.96 -22.89
C LEU A 398 6.67 17.15 -22.18
N LEU A 399 5.41 17.50 -22.42
CA LEU A 399 4.28 16.79 -21.82
C LEU A 399 4.06 15.41 -22.46
N ASP A 400 4.27 15.29 -23.78
CA ASP A 400 4.24 14.00 -24.48
C ASP A 400 5.35 13.09 -23.97
N GLU A 401 6.58 13.60 -23.80
CA GLU A 401 7.69 12.82 -23.24
C GLU A 401 7.40 12.35 -21.81
N LEU A 402 6.79 13.21 -20.99
CA LEU A 402 6.34 12.84 -19.65
C LEU A 402 5.30 11.71 -19.68
N GLY A 403 4.32 11.81 -20.58
CA GLY A 403 3.30 10.79 -20.79
C GLY A 403 3.84 9.44 -21.24
N GLU A 404 4.81 9.45 -22.16
CA GLU A 404 5.51 8.25 -22.61
C GLU A 404 6.31 7.59 -21.48
N ALA A 405 6.99 8.40 -20.66
CA ALA A 405 7.74 7.90 -19.50
C ALA A 405 6.82 7.20 -18.49
N PHE A 406 5.65 7.78 -18.21
CA PHE A 406 4.64 7.16 -17.35
C PHE A 406 4.10 5.85 -17.91
N THR A 407 3.79 5.82 -19.21
CA THR A 407 3.30 4.61 -19.88
C THR A 407 4.34 3.49 -19.85
N ALA A 408 5.61 3.81 -20.11
CA ALA A 408 6.70 2.86 -20.04
C ALA A 408 6.88 2.32 -18.62
N LEU A 409 6.84 3.18 -17.61
CA LEU A 409 6.99 2.80 -16.21
C LEU A 409 5.83 1.93 -15.73
N ALA A 410 4.58 2.26 -16.05
CA ALA A 410 3.43 1.44 -15.68
C ALA A 410 3.51 0.03 -16.29
N ARG A 411 3.97 -0.08 -17.55
CA ARG A 411 4.22 -1.39 -18.19
C ARG A 411 5.32 -2.18 -17.47
N ALA A 412 6.43 -1.53 -17.10
CA ALA A 412 7.50 -2.19 -16.35
C ALA A 412 7.04 -2.64 -14.95
N LEU A 413 6.25 -1.80 -14.26
CA LEU A 413 5.71 -2.09 -12.93
C LEU A 413 4.70 -3.25 -12.92
N ARG A 414 4.03 -3.52 -14.04
CA ARG A 414 3.13 -4.68 -14.19
C ARG A 414 3.87 -6.02 -14.02
N LEU A 415 5.15 -6.05 -14.34
CA LEU A 415 6.02 -7.23 -14.21
C LEU A 415 6.72 -7.31 -12.85
N ARG A 416 6.59 -6.29 -11.99
CA ARG A 416 7.24 -6.24 -10.67
C ARG A 416 6.65 -7.28 -9.73
N LYS A 417 7.51 -8.00 -9.00
CA LYS A 417 7.11 -8.98 -7.98
C LYS A 417 6.24 -8.37 -6.89
N ARG A 418 4.97 -8.77 -6.83
CA ARG A 418 4.05 -8.63 -5.70
C ARG A 418 3.93 -10.03 -5.10
N ARG A 419 4.67 -10.30 -4.02
CA ARG A 419 4.61 -11.62 -3.35
C ARG A 419 3.22 -11.80 -2.73
N HIS A 420 2.33 -12.45 -3.47
CA HIS A 420 1.03 -12.91 -2.99
C HIS A 420 0.97 -14.42 -3.16
N THR A 421 0.78 -15.12 -2.04
CA THR A 421 0.61 -16.58 -2.02
C THR A 421 -0.69 -16.87 -1.30
N GLU A 422 -1.60 -17.52 -2.00
CA GLU A 422 -2.87 -17.98 -1.44
C GLU A 422 -3.04 -19.46 -1.70
N SER A 423 -3.69 -20.14 -0.76
CA SER A 423 -4.13 -21.52 -0.90
C SER A 423 -5.63 -21.55 -0.69
N ARG A 424 -6.38 -21.77 -1.77
CA ARG A 424 -7.85 -21.73 -1.74
C ARG A 424 -8.45 -22.86 -2.56
N ALA A 425 -9.56 -23.41 -2.08
CA ALA A 425 -10.36 -24.35 -2.85
C ALA A 425 -11.16 -23.56 -3.91
N PRO A 426 -11.24 -24.05 -5.16
CA PRO A 426 -12.13 -23.46 -6.15
C PRO A 426 -13.58 -23.58 -5.67
N ASP A 427 -14.37 -22.54 -5.91
CA ASP A 427 -15.78 -22.45 -5.53
C ASP A 427 -16.68 -23.45 -6.31
N ALA A 428 -17.99 -23.26 -6.20
CA ALA A 428 -18.99 -24.10 -6.87
C ALA A 428 -18.86 -24.05 -8.40
N ASP A 429 -18.45 -22.91 -8.96
CA ASP A 429 -18.26 -22.69 -10.39
C ASP A 429 -16.84 -23.07 -10.86
N GLY A 430 -15.99 -23.53 -9.94
CA GLY A 430 -14.61 -23.90 -10.22
C GLY A 430 -13.66 -22.71 -10.28
N VAL A 431 -14.03 -21.57 -9.72
CA VAL A 431 -13.20 -20.35 -9.72
C VAL A 431 -12.37 -20.27 -8.43
N VAL A 432 -11.08 -19.98 -8.59
CA VAL A 432 -10.18 -19.57 -7.50
C VAL A 432 -9.98 -18.07 -7.63
N GLU A 433 -10.73 -17.31 -6.85
CA GLU A 433 -10.65 -15.86 -6.81
C GLU A 433 -9.54 -15.40 -5.86
N THR A 434 -8.63 -14.58 -6.40
CA THR A 434 -7.53 -13.91 -5.69
C THR A 434 -7.73 -12.41 -5.81
N ARG A 435 -7.91 -11.75 -4.67
CA ARG A 435 -7.95 -10.29 -4.56
C ARG A 435 -6.56 -9.80 -4.14
N LEU A 436 -5.88 -9.05 -5.00
CA LEU A 436 -4.57 -8.49 -4.67
C LEU A 436 -4.74 -7.39 -3.61
N PRO A 437 -3.99 -7.46 -2.49
CA PRO A 437 -4.07 -6.43 -1.45
C PRO A 437 -3.51 -5.11 -1.95
N ARG A 438 -4.03 -4.00 -1.42
CA ARG A 438 -3.43 -2.67 -1.62
C ARG A 438 -2.00 -2.67 -1.08
N THR A 439 -1.11 -1.91 -1.74
CA THR A 439 0.22 -1.67 -1.14
C THR A 439 0.08 -0.93 0.18
N ARG A 440 1.12 -0.95 1.03
CA ARG A 440 1.10 -0.19 2.30
C ARG A 440 0.85 1.32 2.06
N ALA A 441 1.42 1.88 1.00
CA ALA A 441 1.25 3.28 0.64
C ALA A 441 -0.17 3.57 0.14
N ALA A 442 -0.70 2.77 -0.79
CA ALA A 442 -2.08 2.96 -1.25
C ALA A 442 -3.13 2.66 -0.16
N GLY A 443 -2.83 1.71 0.74
CA GLY A 443 -3.64 1.47 1.92
C GLY A 443 -3.66 2.66 2.86
N ALA A 444 -2.49 3.26 3.15
CA ALA A 444 -2.41 4.49 3.94
C ALA A 444 -3.17 5.65 3.25
N ALA A 445 -3.00 5.82 1.93
CA ALA A 445 -3.73 6.82 1.15
C ALA A 445 -5.23 6.70 1.26
N PHE A 446 -5.73 5.50 0.96
CA PHE A 446 -7.13 5.18 1.07
C PHE A 446 -7.65 5.35 2.51
N GLY A 447 -6.86 4.96 3.50
CA GLY A 447 -7.18 5.13 4.91
C GLY A 447 -7.34 6.60 5.32
N GLU A 448 -6.39 7.46 4.95
CA GLU A 448 -6.46 8.89 5.25
C GLU A 448 -7.61 9.59 4.52
N ALA A 449 -7.84 9.25 3.25
CA ALA A 449 -8.94 9.80 2.46
C ALA A 449 -10.31 9.43 3.06
N ARG A 450 -10.52 8.15 3.39
CA ARG A 450 -11.76 7.68 4.03
C ARG A 450 -11.95 8.29 5.42
N ALA A 451 -10.87 8.41 6.19
CA ALA A 451 -10.91 9.08 7.49
C ALA A 451 -11.27 10.56 7.36
N HIS A 452 -10.72 11.26 6.36
CA HIS A 452 -11.05 12.65 6.07
C HIS A 452 -12.52 12.82 5.70
N GLN A 453 -13.02 12.01 4.76
CA GLN A 453 -14.43 12.04 4.37
C GLN A 453 -15.36 11.77 5.56
N ALA A 454 -15.01 10.81 6.42
CA ALA A 454 -15.78 10.51 7.62
C ALA A 454 -15.84 11.69 8.61
N MET A 455 -14.86 12.60 8.62
CA MET A 455 -14.91 13.83 9.42
C MET A 455 -15.79 14.90 8.76
N LEU A 456 -15.71 15.03 7.44
CA LEU A 456 -16.56 15.96 6.68
C LEU A 456 -18.05 15.59 6.80
N ASP A 457 -18.37 14.29 6.70
CA ASP A 457 -19.74 13.77 6.83
C ASP A 457 -20.34 14.06 8.21
N LYS A 458 -19.49 14.22 9.23
CA LYS A 458 -19.87 14.62 10.59
C LYS A 458 -19.96 16.14 10.78
N GLY A 459 -19.76 16.92 9.71
CA GLY A 459 -19.84 18.38 9.72
C GLY A 459 -18.60 19.09 10.28
N LEU A 460 -17.48 18.38 10.48
CA LEU A 460 -16.25 19.01 10.95
C LEU A 460 -15.54 19.75 9.81
N THR A 461 -14.92 20.89 10.14
CA THR A 461 -14.22 21.72 9.15
C THR A 461 -12.71 21.50 9.23
N PRO A 462 -12.01 21.20 8.12
CA PRO A 462 -10.57 20.99 8.13
C PRO A 462 -9.80 22.26 8.50
N VAL A 463 -8.70 22.08 9.23
CA VAL A 463 -7.82 23.17 9.70
C VAL A 463 -6.41 22.97 9.17
N GLY A 464 -5.76 24.07 8.77
CA GLY A 464 -4.37 24.06 8.34
C GLY A 464 -4.14 23.32 7.02
N LYS A 465 -3.16 22.43 7.00
CA LYS A 465 -2.83 21.57 5.85
C LYS A 465 -3.70 20.29 5.77
N THR A 466 -4.86 20.27 6.40
CA THR A 466 -5.75 19.10 6.37
C THR A 466 -6.58 19.13 5.09
N ASP A 467 -6.35 18.19 4.18
CA ASP A 467 -7.05 18.10 2.90
C ASP A 467 -7.39 16.67 2.46
N GLY A 468 -7.14 15.67 3.33
CA GLY A 468 -7.40 14.26 3.03
C GLY A 468 -6.48 13.66 1.98
N VAL A 469 -5.46 14.39 1.53
CA VAL A 469 -4.49 13.92 0.54
C VAL A 469 -3.30 13.29 1.25
N TYR A 470 -3.13 11.99 1.07
CA TYR A 470 -1.96 11.27 1.56
C TYR A 470 -0.71 11.63 0.78
N ARG A 471 0.37 11.85 1.52
CA ARG A 471 1.67 12.22 0.96
C ARG A 471 2.73 11.25 1.48
N PRO A 472 3.17 10.28 0.65
CA PRO A 472 4.17 9.31 1.05
C PRO A 472 5.45 10.00 1.57
N GLY A 473 5.86 9.67 2.80
CA GLY A 473 7.05 10.23 3.44
C GLY A 473 6.81 11.48 4.27
N GLU A 474 5.61 12.08 4.22
CA GLU A 474 5.20 13.04 5.24
C GLU A 474 4.88 12.28 6.54
N ASN A 475 5.60 12.61 7.60
CA ASN A 475 5.33 12.10 8.94
C ASN A 475 4.67 13.21 9.74
N GLY A 476 3.47 12.99 10.24
CA GLY A 476 2.74 14.04 10.93
C GLY A 476 1.37 13.62 11.41
N ILE A 477 0.61 14.60 11.86
CA ILE A 477 -0.81 14.45 12.18
C ILE A 477 -1.58 14.34 10.87
N ASP A 478 -2.36 13.27 10.69
CA ASP A 478 -3.10 13.04 9.45
C ASP A 478 -4.17 14.13 9.24
N GLY A 479 -4.94 14.46 10.27
CA GLY A 479 -5.98 15.48 10.18
C GLY A 479 -6.21 16.29 11.45
N VAL A 480 -6.55 17.57 11.26
CA VAL A 480 -7.03 18.46 12.31
C VAL A 480 -8.29 19.14 11.83
N TYR A 481 -9.32 19.14 12.66
CA TYR A 481 -10.62 19.71 12.33
C TYR A 481 -11.16 20.55 13.48
N SER A 482 -11.85 21.64 13.14
CA SER A 482 -12.64 22.43 14.10
C SER A 482 -14.06 21.89 14.17
N HIS A 483 -14.60 21.83 15.38
CA HIS A 483 -15.97 21.37 15.60
C HIS A 483 -16.97 22.53 15.47
N PRO A 484 -18.12 22.34 14.79
CA PRO A 484 -19.12 23.40 14.64
C PRO A 484 -19.81 23.77 15.96
N ASP A 485 -19.98 22.79 16.86
CA ASP A 485 -20.68 22.94 18.15
C ASP A 485 -19.80 22.51 19.35
N PRO A 486 -18.82 23.32 19.79
CA PRO A 486 -17.91 22.92 20.87
C PRO A 486 -18.61 22.70 22.23
N PRO A 487 -18.11 21.81 23.12
CA PRO A 487 -16.88 21.02 23.04
C PRO A 487 -17.03 19.62 22.40
N PRO A 488 -15.94 19.02 21.86
CA PRO A 488 -14.58 19.56 21.79
C PRO A 488 -14.47 20.71 20.79
N ASP A 489 -13.53 21.61 20.98
CA ASP A 489 -13.25 22.73 20.06
C ASP A 489 -12.54 22.20 18.80
N TYR A 490 -11.65 21.21 18.98
CA TYR A 490 -10.90 20.58 17.89
C TYR A 490 -10.89 19.05 18.01
N VAL A 491 -10.84 18.39 16.85
CA VAL A 491 -10.62 16.95 16.72
C VAL A 491 -9.33 16.72 15.94
N ILE A 492 -8.43 15.93 16.51
CA ILE A 492 -7.16 15.52 15.89
C ILE A 492 -7.27 14.05 15.52
N THR A 493 -7.03 13.72 14.26
CA THR A 493 -7.26 12.37 13.73
C THR A 493 -5.97 11.73 13.26
N GLU A 494 -5.86 10.43 13.50
CA GLU A 494 -4.91 9.54 12.85
C GLU A 494 -5.69 8.40 12.17
N ALA A 495 -5.37 8.11 10.92
CA ALA A 495 -5.96 7.03 10.13
C ALA A 495 -5.04 5.81 10.09
N LYS A 496 -5.60 4.62 10.32
CA LYS A 496 -4.87 3.35 10.10
C LYS A 496 -5.69 2.40 9.24
N TYR A 497 -5.10 2.03 8.12
CA TYR A 497 -5.69 1.06 7.19
C TYR A 497 -5.38 -0.38 7.59
N ASN A 498 -6.43 -1.21 7.62
CA ASN A 498 -6.40 -2.65 7.89
C ASN A 498 -5.57 -2.99 9.15
N THR A 499 -4.44 -3.67 8.98
CA THR A 499 -3.55 -4.11 10.08
C THR A 499 -2.60 -3.01 10.58
N GLY A 500 -2.72 -1.79 10.05
CA GLY A 500 -1.95 -0.62 10.46
C GLY A 500 -2.04 -0.34 11.98
N ARG A 501 -0.90 0.05 12.56
CA ARG A 501 -0.77 0.35 13.99
C ARG A 501 -0.18 1.75 14.19
N LEU A 502 -0.52 2.37 15.32
CA LEU A 502 0.12 3.59 15.79
C LEU A 502 1.62 3.35 16.00
N GLY A 503 2.43 4.31 15.59
CA GLY A 503 3.87 4.30 15.77
C GLY A 503 4.28 4.51 17.24
N GLY A 504 5.52 4.10 17.53
CA GLY A 504 6.14 4.24 18.84
C GLY A 504 5.94 3.06 19.81
N PRO A 505 6.58 3.09 20.99
CA PRO A 505 7.33 4.23 21.53
C PRO A 505 8.57 4.56 20.69
N TYR A 506 8.80 5.85 20.47
CA TYR A 506 9.96 6.38 19.75
C TYR A 506 11.17 6.49 20.70
N ARG A 507 12.35 6.82 20.16
CA ARG A 507 13.60 6.90 20.94
C ARG A 507 13.57 7.99 22.01
N ASP A 508 12.79 9.04 21.80
CA ASP A 508 12.56 10.14 22.74
C ASP A 508 11.55 9.78 23.85
N GLY A 509 10.96 8.59 23.81
CA GLY A 509 9.96 8.14 24.78
C GLY A 509 8.52 8.49 24.41
N THR A 510 8.29 9.31 23.38
CA THR A 510 6.95 9.66 22.89
C THR A 510 6.32 8.51 22.11
N ARG A 511 5.00 8.57 21.93
CA ARG A 511 4.17 7.68 21.12
C ARG A 511 3.38 8.51 20.12
N GLN A 512 3.12 7.95 18.95
CA GLN A 512 2.24 8.59 17.98
C GLN A 512 0.88 8.92 18.61
N MET A 513 0.42 10.16 18.45
CA MET A 513 -0.82 10.70 19.03
C MET A 513 -0.85 10.86 20.56
N ASP A 514 0.29 10.81 21.25
CA ASP A 514 0.36 11.34 22.61
C ASP A 514 0.45 12.88 22.60
N SER A 515 0.26 13.48 23.78
CA SER A 515 0.17 14.94 23.90
C SER A 515 1.47 15.66 23.54
N GLU A 516 2.62 15.07 23.83
CA GLU A 516 3.94 15.65 23.52
C GLU A 516 4.23 15.57 22.02
N TRP A 517 3.99 14.40 21.43
CA TRP A 517 4.13 14.13 20.01
C TRP A 517 3.22 15.04 19.16
N ILE A 518 1.98 15.27 19.59
CA ILE A 518 1.04 16.20 18.95
C ILE A 518 1.60 17.62 19.03
N ASN A 519 2.02 18.06 20.21
CA ASN A 519 2.49 19.43 20.44
C ASN A 519 3.68 19.84 19.56
N GLU A 520 4.60 18.91 19.31
CA GLU A 520 5.75 19.11 18.41
C GLU A 520 5.35 19.31 16.94
N ARG A 521 4.19 18.77 16.53
CA ARG A 521 3.77 18.70 15.11
C ARG A 521 2.67 19.70 14.75
N LEU A 522 2.00 20.29 15.74
CA LEU A 522 0.92 21.27 15.51
C LEU A 522 1.36 22.46 14.67
N ASP A 523 2.52 23.08 14.96
CA ASP A 523 2.97 24.28 14.24
C ASP A 523 3.13 24.01 12.74
N SER A 524 3.67 22.84 12.38
CA SER A 524 3.83 22.44 10.98
C SER A 524 2.50 22.11 10.31
N LYS A 525 1.53 21.58 11.06
CA LYS A 525 0.23 21.14 10.54
C LYS A 525 -0.77 22.29 10.37
N VAL A 526 -0.90 23.15 11.37
CA VAL A 526 -1.94 24.21 11.41
C VAL A 526 -1.40 25.63 11.40
N GLY A 527 -0.08 25.81 11.50
CA GLY A 527 0.56 27.12 11.62
C GLY A 527 0.60 27.63 13.06
N VAL A 528 1.58 28.49 13.35
CA VAL A 528 1.93 28.91 14.73
C VAL A 528 0.77 29.55 15.50
N VAL A 529 -0.07 30.35 14.83
CA VAL A 529 -1.20 31.04 15.46
C VAL A 529 -2.27 30.05 15.91
N GLU A 530 -2.66 29.15 15.02
CA GLU A 530 -3.70 28.17 15.29
C GLU A 530 -3.21 27.09 16.27
N ALA A 531 -1.95 26.67 16.15
CA ALA A 531 -1.31 25.74 17.07
C ALA A 531 -1.31 26.27 18.52
N ARG A 532 -1.15 27.59 18.72
CA ARG A 532 -1.27 28.19 20.05
C ARG A 532 -2.68 28.04 20.64
N ARG A 533 -3.72 28.33 19.85
CA ARG A 533 -5.12 28.17 20.28
C ARG A 533 -5.43 26.71 20.63
N MET A 534 -4.94 25.78 19.82
CA MET A 534 -5.12 24.35 20.08
C MET A 534 -4.41 23.90 21.36
N ARG A 535 -3.20 24.37 21.65
CA ARG A 535 -2.51 24.08 22.92
C ARG A 535 -3.30 24.56 24.13
N ASP A 536 -3.88 25.76 24.05
CA ASP A 536 -4.74 26.29 25.11
C ASP A 536 -6.02 25.44 25.28
N ALA A 537 -6.64 25.00 24.18
CA ALA A 537 -7.78 24.10 24.19
C ALA A 537 -7.43 22.70 24.75
N MET A 538 -6.24 22.17 24.44
CA MET A 538 -5.74 20.90 24.98
C MET A 538 -5.61 20.98 26.51
N ASN A 539 -5.04 22.07 27.04
CA ASN A 539 -4.91 22.29 28.48
C ASN A 539 -6.28 22.38 29.20
N GLN A 540 -7.33 22.77 28.47
CA GLN A 540 -8.71 22.84 28.97
C GLN A 540 -9.51 21.56 28.76
N GLY A 541 -8.91 20.52 28.16
CA GLY A 541 -9.60 19.27 27.82
C GLY A 541 -10.62 19.43 26.68
N ARG A 542 -10.48 20.45 25.83
CA ARG A 542 -11.38 20.78 24.72
C ARG A 542 -10.86 20.28 23.36
N VAL A 543 -9.90 19.35 23.36
CA VAL A 543 -9.41 18.68 22.16
C VAL A 543 -9.61 17.19 22.31
N GLU A 544 -10.19 16.56 21.28
CA GLU A 544 -10.32 15.12 21.23
C GLU A 544 -9.38 14.52 20.18
N SER A 545 -8.55 13.57 20.61
CA SER A 545 -7.69 12.80 19.71
C SER A 545 -8.37 11.47 19.37
N ILE A 546 -8.46 11.15 18.09
CA ILE A 546 -9.11 9.93 17.60
C ILE A 546 -8.22 9.14 16.65
N LEU A 547 -8.28 7.82 16.79
CA LEU A 547 -7.78 6.83 15.84
C LEU A 547 -8.94 6.34 14.99
N ILE A 548 -8.87 6.54 13.68
CA ILE A 548 -9.84 6.04 12.71
C ILE A 548 -9.25 4.80 12.06
N ARG A 549 -9.85 3.64 12.31
CA ARG A 549 -9.52 2.39 11.63
C ARG A 549 -10.35 2.27 10.37
N VAL A 550 -9.69 2.09 9.23
CA VAL A 550 -10.32 1.91 7.93
C VAL A 550 -10.09 0.48 7.47
N ALA A 551 -11.16 -0.27 7.25
CA ALA A 551 -11.09 -1.64 6.74
C ALA A 551 -10.86 -1.67 5.21
N GLU A 552 -10.61 -2.86 4.67
CA GLU A 552 -10.36 -3.02 3.22
C GLU A 552 -11.56 -2.66 2.34
N ASP A 553 -12.77 -2.75 2.89
CA ASP A 553 -14.03 -2.38 2.24
C ASP A 553 -14.38 -0.88 2.43
N GLY A 554 -13.51 -0.11 3.07
CA GLY A 554 -13.72 1.32 3.33
C GLY A 554 -14.54 1.62 4.58
N THR A 555 -15.03 0.62 5.32
CA THR A 555 -15.74 0.86 6.57
C THR A 555 -14.82 1.48 7.62
N THR A 556 -15.34 2.47 8.36
CA THR A 556 -14.56 3.23 9.34
C THR A 556 -15.04 2.97 10.77
N GLN A 557 -14.11 2.77 11.70
CA GLN A 557 -14.37 2.71 13.14
C GLN A 557 -13.47 3.70 13.88
N SER A 558 -14.06 4.57 14.68
CA SER A 558 -13.34 5.62 15.42
C SER A 558 -13.11 5.22 16.87
N TYR A 559 -11.90 5.44 17.39
CA TYR A 559 -11.52 5.18 18.77
C TYR A 559 -10.92 6.43 19.39
N LYS A 560 -11.34 6.76 20.62
CA LYS A 560 -10.75 7.86 21.37
C LYS A 560 -9.36 7.48 21.87
N LEU A 561 -8.42 8.40 21.76
CA LEU A 561 -7.06 8.29 22.27
C LEU A 561 -6.89 9.12 23.54
N GLY A 562 -6.24 8.52 24.53
CA GLY A 562 -5.82 9.20 25.75
C GLY A 562 -4.61 10.09 25.53
N VAL A 563 -4.25 10.86 26.56
CA VAL A 563 -3.08 11.77 26.55
C VAL A 563 -1.75 11.07 26.29
N ASP A 564 -1.69 9.75 26.51
CA ASP A 564 -0.55 8.86 26.32
C ASP A 564 -0.56 8.15 24.95
N GLY A 565 -1.48 8.55 24.05
CA GLY A 565 -1.63 7.97 22.71
C GLY A 565 -2.20 6.56 22.70
N ARG A 566 -2.80 6.08 23.81
CA ARG A 566 -3.44 4.76 23.87
C ARG A 566 -4.94 4.86 23.63
N VAL A 567 -5.51 3.81 23.03
CA VAL A 567 -6.96 3.70 22.85
C VAL A 567 -7.64 3.56 24.21
N ILE A 568 -8.57 4.46 24.51
CA ILE A 568 -9.35 4.45 25.76
C ILE A 568 -10.78 3.95 25.58
N GLY A 569 -11.30 3.92 24.34
CA GLY A 569 -12.64 3.42 24.04
C GLY A 569 -13.10 3.80 22.64
N PRO A 570 -14.31 3.38 22.24
CA PRO A 570 -14.93 3.88 21.01
C PRO A 570 -15.15 5.38 21.12
N SER A 571 -14.97 6.09 20.02
CA SER A 571 -15.31 7.50 19.91
C SER A 571 -16.80 7.64 19.60
N SER A 572 -17.46 8.65 20.19
CA SER A 572 -18.84 9.02 19.84
C SER A 572 -18.93 9.82 18.54
N PHE A 573 -17.78 10.21 17.97
CA PHE A 573 -17.65 10.73 16.62
C PHE A 573 -17.71 9.62 15.60
#